data_AF-A0A957ACS3-F1
#
_entry.id   AF-A0A957ACS3-F1
#
_cell.length_a   1.000
_cell.length_b   1.000
_cell.length_c   1.000
_cell.angle_alpha   90.00
_cell.angle_beta   90.00
_cell.angle_gamma   90.00
#
_symmetry.space_group_name_H-M   'P 1'
#
loop_
_entity.id
_entity.type
_entity.pdbx_description
1 polymer ?
#
loop_
_entity_poly.entity_id
_entity_poly.type
_entity_poly.pdbx_seq_one_letter_code
_entity_poly.pdbx_strand_id
1 'polypeptide(L)'
;PTIHALVGLTYMTGLPGHGDIGYGFSLTDHLSGLAAAFAALEGVEYAHRTGRGLDIDISQYELGLGIMAPAYLDHLANGVDPLPAGNAAPFGDMAPHGMYRCAGDDAWIAIACTNDSQWNALCGVLAIDSCQDWDTIEGRHAARNDIDAIVATATKTRDRFTLMDALQAAGVSAGPVMNAEDLLTRDPQLATREFFGSAESERFGTYGLDRFPALFDGARPARYDGPVAAGIDTYDVLTTILGIDDETFASLMAEGALT
;
A
#
# COMPACT_ATOMS: atom_id res chain seq x y z
N PRO A 1 -5.31 14.32 1.63
CA PRO A 1 -6.80 14.32 1.68
C PRO A 1 -7.45 14.95 0.44
N THR A 2 -7.00 16.14 0.01
CA THR A 2 -7.61 16.89 -1.11
C THR A 2 -7.54 16.13 -2.44
N ILE A 3 -6.36 15.61 -2.78
CA ILE A 3 -6.17 14.88 -4.04
C ILE A 3 -6.94 13.55 -4.07
N HIS A 4 -7.02 12.82 -2.96
CA HIS A 4 -7.84 11.60 -2.87
C HIS A 4 -9.33 11.89 -3.04
N ALA A 5 -9.78 13.04 -2.53
CA ALA A 5 -11.15 13.49 -2.75
C ALA A 5 -11.37 13.83 -4.23
N LEU A 6 -10.43 14.55 -4.86
CA LEU A 6 -10.52 14.92 -6.27
C LEU A 6 -10.56 13.72 -7.20
N VAL A 7 -9.73 12.71 -6.97
CA VAL A 7 -9.69 11.51 -7.83
C VAL A 7 -10.81 10.51 -7.53
N GLY A 8 -11.59 10.70 -6.46
CA GLY A 8 -12.72 9.84 -6.10
C GLY A 8 -12.41 8.71 -5.11
N LEU A 9 -11.16 8.57 -4.68
CA LEU A 9 -10.75 7.54 -3.72
C LEU A 9 -11.41 7.70 -2.36
N THR A 10 -11.53 8.93 -1.85
CA THR A 10 -12.21 9.19 -0.57
C THR A 10 -13.64 8.66 -0.57
N TYR A 11 -14.35 8.80 -1.69
CA TYR A 11 -15.70 8.28 -1.83
C TYR A 11 -15.70 6.74 -1.84
N MET A 12 -14.92 6.13 -2.73
CA MET A 12 -14.98 4.69 -2.97
C MET A 12 -14.48 3.82 -1.81
N THR A 13 -13.51 4.30 -1.01
CA THR A 13 -12.95 3.53 0.10
C THR A 13 -13.76 3.63 1.40
N GLY A 14 -14.83 4.43 1.40
CA GLY A 14 -15.67 4.65 2.57
C GLY A 14 -16.53 3.44 2.96
N LEU A 15 -17.09 3.51 4.16
CA LEU A 15 -18.18 2.61 4.57
C LEU A 15 -19.49 3.00 3.87
N PRO A 16 -20.42 2.06 3.65
CA PRO A 16 -21.76 2.40 3.19
C PRO A 16 -22.39 3.51 4.06
N GLY A 17 -22.82 4.61 3.42
CA GLY A 17 -23.38 5.78 4.11
C GLY A 17 -22.36 6.83 4.59
N HIS A 18 -21.06 6.59 4.43
CA HIS A 18 -19.98 7.51 4.82
C HIS A 18 -19.14 7.91 3.60
N GLY A 19 -19.40 9.09 3.04
CA GLY A 19 -18.64 9.66 1.90
C GLY A 19 -17.53 10.64 2.30
N ASP A 20 -17.39 10.88 3.60
CA ASP A 20 -16.47 11.85 4.21
C ASP A 20 -15.21 11.20 4.81
N ILE A 21 -15.15 9.87 4.83
CA ILE A 21 -14.06 9.08 5.40
C ILE A 21 -13.24 8.47 4.27
N GLY A 22 -12.00 8.92 4.13
CA GLY A 22 -11.06 8.40 3.14
C GLY A 22 -9.98 7.51 3.74
N TYR A 23 -9.13 6.98 2.85
CA TYR A 23 -7.99 6.13 3.16
C TYR A 23 -6.96 6.72 4.15
N GLY A 24 -7.00 8.03 4.42
CA GLY A 24 -6.21 8.67 5.50
C GLY A 24 -4.69 8.72 5.29
N PHE A 25 -4.19 8.21 4.16
CA PHE A 25 -2.77 8.07 3.86
C PHE A 25 -2.42 8.62 2.48
N SER A 26 -1.22 9.15 2.28
CA SER A 26 -0.73 9.85 1.07
C SER A 26 -0.44 8.92 -0.13
N LEU A 27 -1.36 8.03 -0.49
CA LEU A 27 -1.16 7.04 -1.55
C LEU A 27 -0.70 7.65 -2.89
N THR A 28 -1.31 8.77 -3.31
CA THR A 28 -1.02 9.39 -4.60
C THR A 28 0.33 10.11 -4.61
N ASP A 29 0.84 10.52 -3.45
CA ASP A 29 2.16 11.14 -3.33
C ASP A 29 3.25 10.09 -3.63
N HIS A 30 3.11 8.90 -3.02
CA HIS A 30 4.03 7.78 -3.26
C HIS A 30 3.97 7.29 -4.71
N LEU A 31 2.76 7.15 -5.27
CA LEU A 31 2.60 6.75 -6.67
C LEU A 31 3.20 7.78 -7.63
N SER A 32 3.06 9.06 -7.33
CA SER A 32 3.66 10.13 -8.14
C SER A 32 5.18 10.10 -8.08
N GLY A 33 5.77 9.88 -6.91
CA GLY A 33 7.22 9.72 -6.78
C GLY A 33 7.76 8.54 -7.59
N LEU A 34 7.07 7.39 -7.55
CA LEU A 34 7.44 6.22 -8.35
C LEU A 34 7.27 6.45 -9.86
N ALA A 35 6.16 7.06 -10.28
CA ALA A 35 5.93 7.40 -11.68
C ALA A 35 6.98 8.41 -12.20
N ALA A 36 7.34 9.41 -11.38
CA ALA A 36 8.39 10.37 -11.71
C ALA A 36 9.76 9.72 -11.82
N ALA A 37 10.10 8.78 -10.92
CA ALA A 37 11.34 8.02 -11.03
C ALA A 37 11.39 7.20 -12.33
N PHE A 38 10.29 6.54 -12.71
CA PHE A 38 10.21 5.80 -13.98
C PHE A 38 10.34 6.73 -15.20
N ALA A 39 9.65 7.87 -15.19
CA ALA A 39 9.75 8.84 -16.28
C ALA A 39 11.15 9.47 -16.39
N ALA A 40 11.83 9.70 -15.26
CA ALA A 40 13.21 10.16 -15.25
C ALA A 40 14.17 9.12 -15.86
N LEU A 41 13.97 7.83 -15.58
CA LEU A 41 14.74 6.75 -16.21
C LEU A 41 14.54 6.73 -17.74
N GLU A 42 13.31 6.92 -18.22
CA GLU A 42 13.03 7.07 -19.65
C GLU A 42 13.72 8.30 -20.24
N GLY A 43 13.72 9.44 -19.52
CA GLY A 43 14.44 10.65 -19.93
C GLY A 43 15.95 10.43 -20.09
N VAL A 44 16.57 9.67 -19.18
CA VAL A 44 17.99 9.29 -19.24
C VAL A 44 18.25 8.38 -20.45
N GLU A 45 17.42 7.35 -20.65
CA GLU A 45 17.57 6.44 -21.79
C GLU A 45 17.38 7.15 -23.14
N TYR A 46 16.39 8.04 -23.21
CA TYR A 46 16.15 8.89 -24.38
C TYR A 46 17.36 9.78 -24.67
N ALA A 47 17.95 10.40 -23.65
CA ALA A 47 19.15 11.22 -23.78
C ALA A 47 20.36 10.40 -24.23
N HIS A 48 20.55 9.17 -23.74
CA HIS A 48 21.62 8.29 -24.22
C HIS A 48 21.49 7.94 -25.70
N ARG A 49 20.27 7.70 -26.17
CA ARG A 49 20.02 7.34 -27.58
C ARG A 49 20.10 8.51 -28.54
N THR A 50 19.71 9.70 -28.09
CA THR A 50 19.47 10.84 -28.99
C THR A 50 20.38 12.04 -28.75
N GLY A 51 21.09 12.09 -27.62
CA GLY A 51 21.85 13.26 -27.17
C GLY A 51 20.97 14.43 -26.70
N ARG A 52 19.66 14.24 -26.52
CA ARG A 52 18.71 15.29 -26.13
C ARG A 52 17.92 14.88 -24.90
N GLY A 53 17.73 15.78 -23.95
CA GLY A 53 16.84 15.59 -22.81
C GLY A 53 15.36 15.73 -23.18
N LEU A 54 14.50 15.35 -22.22
CA LEU A 54 13.05 15.55 -22.27
C LEU A 54 12.63 16.54 -21.17
N ASP A 55 11.60 17.32 -21.47
CA ASP A 55 10.78 17.98 -20.45
C ASP A 55 9.60 17.06 -20.14
N ILE A 56 9.37 16.77 -18.86
CA ILE A 56 8.44 15.74 -18.40
C ILE A 56 7.48 16.37 -17.39
N ASP A 57 6.21 16.46 -17.77
CA ASP A 57 5.11 16.87 -16.92
C ASP A 57 4.31 15.64 -16.46
N ILE A 58 4.02 15.56 -15.15
CA ILE A 58 3.31 14.43 -14.54
C ILE A 58 2.23 14.97 -13.62
N SER A 59 0.99 14.54 -13.87
CA SER A 59 -0.16 14.87 -13.06
C SER A 59 -0.42 13.81 -11.99
N GLN A 60 -0.29 14.19 -10.71
CA GLN A 60 -0.73 13.36 -9.59
C GLN A 60 -2.24 13.05 -9.66
N TYR A 61 -3.04 13.96 -10.25
CA TYR A 61 -4.46 13.75 -10.45
C TYR A 61 -4.72 12.61 -11.45
N GLU A 62 -4.11 12.65 -12.62
CA GLU A 62 -4.27 11.61 -13.65
C GLU A 62 -3.77 10.24 -13.17
N LEU A 63 -2.65 10.22 -12.42
CA LEU A 63 -2.16 9.00 -11.79
C LEU A 63 -3.17 8.40 -10.80
N GLY A 64 -3.78 9.25 -9.97
CA GLY A 64 -4.80 8.80 -9.02
C GLY A 64 -6.06 8.26 -9.68
N LEU A 65 -6.44 8.77 -10.86
CA LEU A 65 -7.55 8.23 -11.64
C LEU A 65 -7.31 6.78 -12.06
N GLY A 66 -6.06 6.37 -12.31
CA GLY A 66 -5.73 4.97 -12.64
C GLY A 66 -6.23 3.97 -11.59
N ILE A 67 -6.28 4.35 -10.32
CA ILE A 67 -6.73 3.49 -9.21
C ILE A 67 -8.25 3.32 -9.23
N MET A 68 -8.97 4.30 -9.78
CA MET A 68 -10.43 4.30 -9.91
C MET A 68 -10.93 3.59 -11.17
N ALA A 69 -10.02 2.96 -11.93
CA ALA A 69 -10.33 2.33 -13.20
C ALA A 69 -11.54 1.41 -13.19
N PRO A 70 -11.70 0.49 -12.21
CA PRO A 70 -12.89 -0.36 -12.17
C PRO A 70 -14.20 0.43 -12.04
N ALA A 71 -14.19 1.51 -11.26
CA ALA A 71 -15.40 2.26 -10.94
C ALA A 71 -15.93 3.07 -12.13
N TYR A 72 -15.08 3.86 -12.79
CA TYR A 72 -15.54 4.59 -13.97
C TYR A 72 -15.72 3.68 -15.18
N LEU A 73 -15.03 2.53 -15.25
CA LEU A 73 -15.28 1.55 -16.31
C LEU A 73 -16.69 0.94 -16.17
N ASP A 74 -17.14 0.65 -14.95
CA ASP A 74 -18.50 0.17 -14.70
C ASP A 74 -19.55 1.22 -15.11
N HIS A 75 -19.29 2.51 -14.82
CA HIS A 75 -20.12 3.61 -15.31
C HIS A 75 -20.14 3.67 -16.84
N LEU A 76 -18.97 3.63 -17.49
CA LEU A 76 -18.86 3.76 -18.95
C LEU A 76 -19.46 2.56 -19.70
N ALA A 77 -19.32 1.35 -19.16
CA ALA A 77 -19.76 0.12 -19.81
C ALA A 77 -21.22 -0.23 -19.48
N ASN A 78 -21.65 -0.04 -18.23
CA ASN A 78 -22.93 -0.51 -17.71
C ASN A 78 -23.86 0.61 -17.24
N GLY A 79 -23.40 1.87 -17.16
CA GLY A 79 -24.17 2.98 -16.63
C GLY A 79 -24.37 2.92 -15.11
N VAL A 80 -23.53 2.14 -14.41
CA VAL A 80 -23.62 1.91 -12.96
C VAL A 80 -22.57 2.75 -12.26
N ASP A 81 -23.02 3.60 -11.32
CA ASP A 81 -22.14 4.28 -10.37
C ASP A 81 -21.97 3.42 -9.11
N PRO A 82 -20.80 2.81 -8.89
CA PRO A 82 -20.61 1.93 -7.74
C PRO A 82 -20.62 2.73 -6.45
N LEU A 83 -21.29 2.17 -5.44
CA LEU A 83 -21.35 2.75 -4.10
C LEU A 83 -20.19 2.23 -3.23
N PRO A 84 -19.80 2.96 -2.18
CA PRO A 84 -18.79 2.50 -1.24
C PRO A 84 -19.23 1.18 -0.59
N ALA A 85 -18.39 0.15 -0.67
CA ALA A 85 -18.73 -1.22 -0.27
C ALA A 85 -18.04 -1.66 1.04
N GLY A 86 -17.24 -0.78 1.66
CA GLY A 86 -16.40 -1.14 2.80
C GLY A 86 -15.46 -2.30 2.45
N ASN A 87 -15.51 -3.39 3.25
CA ASN A 87 -14.65 -4.56 3.04
C ASN A 87 -15.22 -5.59 2.07
N ALA A 88 -16.43 -5.39 1.53
CA ALA A 88 -16.97 -6.30 0.52
C ALA A 88 -16.16 -6.20 -0.78
N ALA A 89 -16.20 -7.24 -1.61
CA ALA A 89 -15.66 -7.18 -2.97
C ALA A 89 -16.69 -6.52 -3.90
N PRO A 90 -16.47 -5.27 -4.39
CA PRO A 90 -17.38 -4.62 -5.33
C PRO A 90 -17.18 -5.12 -6.77
N PHE A 91 -15.98 -5.59 -7.12
CA PHE A 91 -15.60 -5.99 -8.47
C PHE A 91 -15.11 -7.45 -8.46
N GLY A 92 -16.03 -8.40 -8.34
CA GLY A 92 -15.74 -9.84 -8.42
C GLY A 92 -16.63 -10.73 -7.55
N ASP A 93 -16.75 -11.99 -7.96
CA ASP A 93 -17.54 -12.99 -7.25
C ASP A 93 -16.71 -13.63 -6.12
N MET A 94 -16.73 -12.98 -4.95
CA MET A 94 -16.12 -13.48 -3.72
C MET A 94 -17.08 -13.43 -2.54
N ALA A 95 -17.24 -14.58 -1.88
CA ALA A 95 -18.05 -14.72 -0.69
C ALA A 95 -17.58 -15.94 0.13
N PRO A 96 -17.16 -15.75 1.39
CA PRO A 96 -16.94 -14.47 2.08
C PRO A 96 -15.82 -13.61 1.46
N HIS A 97 -15.89 -12.30 1.66
CA HIS A 97 -14.81 -11.36 1.41
C HIS A 97 -14.95 -10.22 2.41
N GLY A 98 -14.18 -10.26 3.49
CA GLY A 98 -14.36 -9.32 4.59
C GLY A 98 -13.29 -9.38 5.67
N MET A 99 -13.49 -8.55 6.69
CA MET A 99 -12.67 -8.47 7.89
C MET A 99 -13.49 -8.95 9.09
N TYR A 100 -12.98 -9.94 9.82
CA TYR A 100 -13.70 -10.58 10.92
C TYR A 100 -12.94 -10.44 12.23
N ARG A 101 -13.65 -10.10 13.31
CA ARG A 101 -13.04 -9.92 14.63
C ARG A 101 -12.46 -11.24 15.13
N CYS A 102 -11.31 -11.16 15.78
CA CYS A 102 -10.60 -12.26 16.42
C CYS A 102 -10.45 -12.00 17.93
N ALA A 103 -9.85 -12.95 18.65
CA ALA A 103 -9.51 -12.78 20.05
C ALA A 103 -8.45 -11.68 20.21
N GLY A 104 -8.67 -10.77 21.16
CA GLY A 104 -7.78 -9.64 21.45
C GLY A 104 -8.48 -8.29 21.35
N ASP A 105 -7.74 -7.24 21.67
CA ASP A 105 -8.19 -5.86 21.48
C ASP A 105 -7.93 -5.42 20.03
N ASP A 106 -8.95 -4.87 19.39
CA ASP A 106 -8.95 -4.48 17.98
C ASP A 106 -8.24 -5.46 17.01
N ALA A 107 -8.43 -6.76 17.25
CA ALA A 107 -7.81 -7.82 16.46
C ALA A 107 -8.76 -8.33 15.38
N TRP A 108 -8.28 -8.38 14.14
CA TRP A 108 -9.08 -8.76 12.97
C TRP A 108 -8.29 -9.66 12.02
N ILE A 109 -9.02 -10.46 11.24
CA ILE A 109 -8.50 -11.27 10.15
C ILE A 109 -9.27 -10.97 8.86
N ALA A 110 -8.55 -10.71 7.78
CA ALA A 110 -9.08 -10.68 6.43
C ALA A 110 -9.29 -12.11 5.94
N ILE A 111 -10.45 -12.42 5.38
CA ILE A 111 -10.74 -13.72 4.74
C ILE A 111 -11.43 -13.49 3.40
N ALA A 112 -10.95 -14.16 2.36
CA ALA A 112 -11.54 -14.13 1.02
C ALA A 112 -11.65 -15.54 0.43
N CYS A 113 -12.83 -15.88 -0.09
CA CYS A 113 -13.10 -17.10 -0.86
C CYS A 113 -13.54 -16.73 -2.27
N THR A 114 -12.80 -17.24 -3.25
CA THR A 114 -13.01 -17.02 -4.70
C THR A 114 -13.71 -18.18 -5.39
N ASN A 115 -13.86 -19.32 -4.71
CA ASN A 115 -14.46 -20.53 -5.27
C ASN A 115 -14.99 -21.47 -4.18
N ASP A 116 -15.73 -22.49 -4.60
CA ASP A 116 -16.41 -23.45 -3.72
C ASP A 116 -15.45 -24.33 -2.92
N SER A 117 -14.25 -24.63 -3.47
CA SER A 117 -13.23 -25.39 -2.73
C SER A 117 -12.73 -24.61 -1.52
N GLN A 118 -12.51 -23.30 -1.67
CA GLN A 118 -12.08 -22.43 -0.57
C GLN A 118 -13.19 -22.26 0.47
N TRP A 119 -14.45 -22.16 0.03
CA TRP A 119 -15.59 -22.15 0.95
C TRP A 119 -15.66 -23.42 1.80
N ASN A 120 -15.62 -24.60 1.16
CA ASN A 120 -15.65 -25.88 1.87
C ASN A 120 -14.47 -26.03 2.86
N ALA A 121 -13.27 -25.58 2.46
CA ALA A 121 -12.11 -25.57 3.33
C ALA A 121 -12.28 -24.63 4.54
N LEU A 122 -12.82 -23.42 4.31
CA LEU A 122 -13.14 -22.45 5.36
C LEU A 122 -14.12 -23.05 6.37
N CYS A 123 -15.20 -23.69 5.90
CA CYS A 123 -16.16 -24.35 6.78
C CYS A 123 -15.49 -25.42 7.65
N GLY A 124 -14.60 -26.23 7.07
CA GLY A 124 -13.87 -27.25 7.80
C GLY A 124 -12.97 -26.68 8.89
N VAL A 125 -12.23 -25.59 8.60
CA VAL A 125 -11.36 -24.93 9.58
C VAL A 125 -12.16 -24.25 10.69
N LEU A 126 -13.27 -23.60 10.34
CA LEU A 126 -14.12 -22.86 11.27
C LEU A 126 -15.18 -23.71 11.98
N ALA A 127 -15.32 -24.99 11.61
CA ALA A 127 -16.39 -25.89 12.06
C ALA A 127 -17.80 -25.29 11.83
N ILE A 128 -18.05 -24.82 10.60
CA ILE A 128 -19.35 -24.30 10.17
C ILE A 128 -20.19 -25.44 9.58
N ASP A 129 -21.32 -25.74 10.22
CA ASP A 129 -22.20 -26.85 9.82
C ASP A 129 -23.03 -26.56 8.55
N SER A 130 -23.41 -25.30 8.31
CA SER A 130 -24.24 -24.85 7.17
C SER A 130 -23.51 -24.78 5.83
N CYS A 131 -22.37 -25.45 5.69
CA CYS A 131 -21.53 -25.32 4.49
C CYS A 131 -22.24 -25.74 3.19
N GLN A 132 -23.07 -26.79 3.29
CA GLN A 132 -23.83 -27.36 2.16
C GLN A 132 -25.00 -26.47 1.73
N ASP A 133 -25.45 -25.54 2.59
CA ASP A 133 -26.54 -24.61 2.25
C ASP A 133 -26.10 -23.56 1.21
N TRP A 134 -24.77 -23.36 1.07
CA TRP A 134 -24.17 -22.37 0.17
C TRP A 134 -22.97 -22.95 -0.61
N ASP A 135 -23.19 -24.08 -1.27
CA ASP A 135 -22.18 -24.82 -2.02
C ASP A 135 -21.71 -24.11 -3.30
N THR A 136 -22.50 -23.19 -3.85
CA THR A 136 -22.20 -22.38 -5.04
C THR A 136 -21.87 -20.93 -4.70
N ILE A 137 -21.07 -20.28 -5.54
CA ILE A 137 -20.73 -18.86 -5.38
C ILE A 137 -21.98 -17.97 -5.43
N GLU A 138 -22.93 -18.25 -6.33
CA GLU A 138 -24.18 -17.50 -6.44
C GLU A 138 -25.02 -17.63 -5.17
N GLY A 139 -25.11 -18.83 -4.61
CA GLY A 139 -25.76 -19.07 -3.32
C GLY A 139 -25.10 -18.30 -2.19
N ARG A 140 -23.76 -18.28 -2.14
CA ARG A 140 -23.01 -17.50 -1.14
C ARG A 140 -23.20 -16.00 -1.29
N HIS A 141 -23.28 -15.48 -2.51
CA HIS A 141 -23.55 -14.07 -2.74
C HIS A 141 -24.95 -13.68 -2.26
N ALA A 142 -25.97 -14.50 -2.56
CA ALA A 142 -27.33 -14.26 -2.09
C ALA A 142 -27.44 -14.30 -0.56
N ALA A 143 -26.62 -15.09 0.11
CA ALA A 143 -26.59 -15.26 1.57
C ALA A 143 -25.41 -14.56 2.26
N ARG A 144 -24.76 -13.57 1.62
CA ARG A 144 -23.51 -12.95 2.11
C ARG A 144 -23.61 -12.48 3.56
N ASN A 145 -24.69 -11.81 3.93
CA ASN A 145 -24.86 -11.28 5.29
C ASN A 145 -24.92 -12.40 6.34
N ASP A 146 -25.56 -13.52 6.03
CA ASP A 146 -25.66 -14.67 6.92
C ASP A 146 -24.30 -15.38 7.06
N ILE A 147 -23.59 -15.55 5.94
CA ILE A 147 -22.23 -16.07 5.92
C ILE A 147 -21.30 -15.19 6.75
N ASP A 148 -21.32 -13.88 6.54
CA ASP A 148 -20.47 -12.93 7.27
C ASP A 148 -20.74 -13.00 8.78
N ALA A 149 -22.00 -13.13 9.20
CA ALA A 149 -22.37 -13.27 10.61
C ALA A 149 -21.86 -14.57 11.24
N ILE A 150 -21.92 -15.69 10.50
CA ILE A 150 -21.44 -16.99 10.95
C ILE A 150 -19.91 -17.00 11.04
N VAL A 151 -19.23 -16.49 10.00
CA VAL A 151 -17.76 -16.38 10.00
C VAL A 151 -17.31 -15.47 11.14
N ALA A 152 -17.96 -14.31 11.34
CA ALA A 152 -17.64 -13.40 12.44
C ALA A 152 -17.81 -14.07 13.82
N THR A 153 -18.84 -14.88 14.00
CA THR A 153 -19.02 -15.67 15.23
C THR A 153 -17.89 -16.67 15.44
N ALA A 154 -17.53 -17.40 14.38
CA ALA A 154 -16.54 -18.47 14.43
C ALA A 154 -15.09 -17.96 14.62
N THR A 155 -14.77 -16.76 14.15
CA THR A 155 -13.42 -16.18 14.31
C THR A 155 -13.22 -15.47 15.65
N LYS A 156 -14.30 -14.98 16.29
CA LYS A 156 -14.23 -14.04 17.44
C LYS A 156 -13.37 -14.51 18.62
N THR A 157 -13.25 -15.81 18.85
CA THR A 157 -12.50 -16.39 19.97
C THR A 157 -11.14 -16.96 19.57
N ARG A 158 -10.74 -16.80 18.30
CA ARG A 158 -9.52 -17.38 17.74
C ARG A 158 -8.41 -16.35 17.65
N ASP A 159 -7.18 -16.80 17.86
CA ASP A 159 -5.99 -15.98 17.57
C ASP A 159 -5.83 -15.80 16.05
N ARG A 160 -5.61 -14.56 15.60
CA ARG A 160 -5.60 -14.20 14.16
C ARG A 160 -4.43 -14.81 13.39
N PHE A 161 -3.28 -15.02 14.03
CA PHE A 161 -2.09 -15.59 13.39
C PHE A 161 -2.24 -17.11 13.24
N THR A 162 -2.62 -17.78 14.32
CA THR A 162 -2.90 -19.23 14.31
C THR A 162 -4.02 -19.58 13.33
N LEU A 163 -5.06 -18.73 13.27
CA LEU A 163 -6.16 -18.90 12.32
C LEU A 163 -5.70 -18.65 10.87
N MET A 164 -4.88 -17.63 10.61
CA MET A 164 -4.27 -17.40 9.30
C MET A 164 -3.52 -18.65 8.83
N ASP A 165 -2.63 -19.20 9.66
CA ASP A 165 -1.84 -20.37 9.29
C ASP A 165 -2.73 -21.58 8.94
N ALA A 166 -3.76 -21.83 9.74
CA ALA A 166 -4.71 -22.92 9.50
C ALA A 166 -5.50 -22.75 8.20
N LEU A 167 -5.96 -21.51 7.92
CA LEU A 167 -6.71 -21.21 6.70
C LEU A 167 -5.83 -21.29 5.45
N GLN A 168 -4.63 -20.72 5.49
CA GLN A 168 -3.69 -20.78 4.37
C GLN A 168 -3.23 -22.21 4.09
N ALA A 169 -2.99 -23.03 5.13
CA ALA A 169 -2.69 -24.45 4.97
C ALA A 169 -3.83 -25.24 4.29
N ALA A 170 -5.07 -24.77 4.42
CA ALA A 170 -6.25 -25.32 3.76
C ALA A 170 -6.55 -24.68 2.38
N GLY A 171 -5.70 -23.76 1.91
CA GLY A 171 -5.85 -23.08 0.61
C GLY A 171 -6.79 -21.87 0.62
N VAL A 172 -7.21 -21.40 1.79
CA VAL A 172 -8.06 -20.21 1.95
C VAL A 172 -7.19 -18.97 2.09
N SER A 173 -7.51 -17.92 1.34
CA SER A 173 -6.81 -16.63 1.45
C SER A 173 -7.22 -15.94 2.74
N ALA A 174 -6.26 -15.82 3.66
CA ALA A 174 -6.47 -15.16 4.93
C ALA A 174 -5.21 -14.42 5.38
N GLY A 175 -5.37 -13.33 6.13
CA GLY A 175 -4.26 -12.58 6.72
C GLY A 175 -4.71 -11.71 7.89
N PRO A 176 -3.93 -11.58 8.97
CA PRO A 176 -4.26 -10.69 10.07
C PRO A 176 -4.27 -9.23 9.60
N VAL A 177 -5.18 -8.42 10.16
CA VAL A 177 -5.04 -6.96 10.07
C VAL A 177 -3.90 -6.56 11.00
N MET A 178 -2.78 -6.17 10.39
CA MET A 178 -1.52 -5.89 11.07
C MET A 178 -1.48 -4.43 11.54
N ASN A 179 -1.01 -4.20 12.76
CA ASN A 179 -0.60 -2.88 13.23
C ASN A 179 0.94 -2.71 13.09
N ALA A 180 1.45 -1.54 13.49
CA ALA A 180 2.89 -1.26 13.40
C ALA A 180 3.76 -2.22 14.23
N GLU A 181 3.31 -2.61 15.42
CA GLU A 181 4.04 -3.59 16.25
C GLU A 181 4.10 -4.96 15.58
N ASP A 182 2.97 -5.43 15.03
CA ASP A 182 2.92 -6.70 14.31
C ASP A 182 3.89 -6.71 13.12
N LEU A 183 3.91 -5.64 12.32
CA LEU A 183 4.80 -5.51 11.17
C LEU A 183 6.29 -5.52 11.59
N LEU A 184 6.62 -4.87 12.70
CA LEU A 184 8.00 -4.74 13.18
C LEU A 184 8.50 -6.00 13.91
N THR A 185 7.61 -6.74 14.56
CA THR A 185 8.01 -7.78 15.53
C THR A 185 7.52 -9.18 15.21
N ARG A 186 6.47 -9.33 14.37
CA ARG A 186 5.80 -10.61 14.15
C ARG A 186 5.83 -11.10 12.70
N ASP A 187 6.07 -10.24 11.73
CA ASP A 187 6.06 -10.63 10.31
C ASP A 187 7.36 -11.36 9.91
N PRO A 188 7.31 -12.69 9.64
CA PRO A 188 8.51 -13.45 9.32
C PRO A 188 9.06 -13.10 7.92
N GLN A 189 8.22 -12.62 7.01
CA GLN A 189 8.62 -12.24 5.65
C GLN A 189 9.40 -10.93 5.69
N LEU A 190 8.93 -9.92 6.43
CA LEU A 190 9.63 -8.65 6.60
C LEU A 190 10.96 -8.84 7.35
N ALA A 191 10.98 -9.70 8.37
CA ALA A 191 12.20 -10.05 9.10
C ALA A 191 13.22 -10.76 8.19
N THR A 192 12.80 -11.80 7.46
CA THR A 192 13.68 -12.54 6.52
C THR A 192 14.25 -11.64 5.44
N ARG A 193 13.47 -10.66 5.00
CA ARG A 193 13.90 -9.71 3.98
C ARG A 193 14.72 -8.56 4.57
N GLU A 194 14.86 -8.43 5.89
CA GLU A 194 15.47 -7.25 6.55
C GLU A 194 14.86 -5.94 6.00
N PHE A 195 13.53 -5.88 5.87
CA PHE A 195 12.87 -4.73 5.24
C PHE A 195 13.02 -3.47 6.08
N PHE A 196 12.84 -3.57 7.40
CA PHE A 196 13.13 -2.49 8.32
C PHE A 196 14.60 -2.52 8.72
N GLY A 197 15.27 -1.38 8.60
CA GLY A 197 16.61 -1.13 9.09
C GLY A 197 16.64 0.09 9.99
N SER A 198 17.85 0.57 10.27
CA SER A 198 18.06 1.84 10.99
C SER A 198 18.94 2.78 10.18
N ALA A 199 19.16 4.01 10.63
CA ALA A 199 20.26 4.88 10.22
C ALA A 199 20.69 5.71 11.42
N GLU A 200 21.88 6.27 11.32
CA GLU A 200 22.43 7.20 12.31
C GLU A 200 22.34 8.61 11.74
N SER A 201 21.94 9.56 12.57
CA SER A 201 22.08 10.97 12.23
C SER A 201 22.60 11.74 13.44
N GLU A 202 23.35 12.80 13.19
CA GLU A 202 23.86 13.65 14.27
C GLU A 202 22.72 14.24 15.12
N ARG A 203 21.61 14.61 14.48
CA ARG A 203 20.47 15.25 15.15
C ARG A 203 19.54 14.29 15.87
N PHE A 204 19.27 13.12 15.30
CA PHE A 204 18.23 12.21 15.80
C PHE A 204 18.80 10.92 16.41
N GLY A 205 20.13 10.74 16.41
CA GLY A 205 20.77 9.48 16.80
C GLY A 205 20.36 8.34 15.87
N THR A 206 20.23 7.14 16.43
CA THR A 206 19.71 5.96 15.74
C THR A 206 18.20 6.05 15.55
N TYR A 207 17.70 5.92 14.33
CA TYR A 207 16.27 5.84 14.05
C TYR A 207 15.97 4.79 12.97
N GLY A 208 14.73 4.31 12.93
CA GLY A 208 14.29 3.28 11.98
C GLY A 208 13.98 3.86 10.60
N LEU A 209 14.25 3.08 9.55
CA LEU A 209 13.76 3.32 8.19
C LEU A 209 13.40 2.02 7.49
N ASP A 210 12.48 2.09 6.55
CA ASP A 210 12.26 1.04 5.57
C ASP A 210 13.34 1.06 4.48
N ARG A 211 13.67 -0.11 3.94
CA ARG A 211 14.63 -0.26 2.84
C ARG A 211 13.90 -0.43 1.52
N PHE A 212 14.56 -0.10 0.42
CA PHE A 212 13.99 -0.28 -0.92
C PHE A 212 13.46 -1.72 -1.10
N PRO A 213 12.20 -1.92 -1.52
CA PRO A 213 11.53 -3.22 -1.41
C PRO A 213 12.12 -4.30 -2.32
N ALA A 214 12.78 -3.92 -3.42
CA ALA A 214 13.36 -4.85 -4.38
C ALA A 214 14.74 -5.38 -3.95
N LEU A 215 15.04 -6.59 -4.44
CA LEU A 215 16.38 -7.17 -4.43
C LEU A 215 16.88 -7.24 -5.87
N PHE A 216 18.11 -6.79 -6.11
CA PHE A 216 18.81 -6.89 -7.39
C PHE A 216 19.90 -7.95 -7.21
N ASP A 217 19.75 -9.08 -7.92
CA ASP A 217 20.61 -10.26 -7.76
C ASP A 217 20.72 -10.75 -6.30
N GLY A 218 19.60 -10.68 -5.57
CA GLY A 218 19.52 -11.07 -4.16
C GLY A 218 20.03 -10.03 -3.17
N ALA A 219 20.62 -8.93 -3.64
CA ALA A 219 21.10 -7.83 -2.80
C ALA A 219 20.14 -6.65 -2.78
N ARG A 220 19.99 -5.98 -1.64
CA ARG A 220 19.33 -4.67 -1.60
C ARG A 220 20.28 -3.59 -2.14
N PRO A 221 19.74 -2.50 -2.73
CA PRO A 221 20.52 -1.30 -2.96
C PRO A 221 21.22 -0.80 -1.69
N ALA A 222 22.23 0.05 -1.89
CA ALA A 222 22.95 0.68 -0.79
C ALA A 222 21.98 1.32 0.20
N ARG A 223 22.33 1.23 1.48
CA ARG A 223 21.53 1.78 2.57
C ARG A 223 21.49 3.29 2.43
N TYR A 224 20.32 3.87 2.66
CA TYR A 224 20.19 5.31 2.84
C TYR A 224 20.79 5.68 4.20
N ASP A 225 21.81 6.55 4.19
CA ASP A 225 22.53 6.97 5.41
C ASP A 225 21.74 7.98 6.25
N GLY A 226 20.60 8.45 5.76
CA GLY A 226 19.71 9.33 6.49
C GLY A 226 19.68 10.76 5.99
N PRO A 227 18.81 11.60 6.58
CA PRO A 227 18.77 13.00 6.26
C PRO A 227 20.03 13.68 6.79
N VAL A 228 20.64 14.51 5.94
CA VAL A 228 21.75 15.39 6.32
C VAL A 228 21.23 16.80 6.60
N ALA A 229 22.08 17.64 7.19
CA ALA A 229 21.74 19.03 7.43
C ALA A 229 21.55 19.78 6.10
N ALA A 230 20.57 20.69 6.05
CA ALA A 230 20.38 21.55 4.90
C ALA A 230 21.65 22.38 4.66
N GLY A 231 22.11 22.41 3.42
CA GLY A 231 23.29 23.18 2.99
C GLY A 231 24.64 22.51 3.22
N ILE A 232 24.70 21.28 3.76
CA ILE A 232 25.97 20.61 4.09
C ILE A 232 26.88 20.41 2.85
N ASP A 233 26.30 20.16 1.68
CA ASP A 233 27.03 19.92 0.44
C ASP A 233 27.18 21.19 -0.43
N THR A 234 26.67 22.35 0.02
CA THR A 234 26.60 23.58 -0.82
C THR A 234 27.99 24.00 -1.32
N TYR A 235 28.98 24.04 -0.44
CA TYR A 235 30.34 24.44 -0.83
C TYR A 235 30.95 23.46 -1.83
N ASP A 236 30.88 22.16 -1.55
CA ASP A 236 31.48 21.12 -2.39
C ASP A 236 30.83 21.06 -3.78
N VAL A 237 29.49 21.15 -3.86
CA VAL A 237 28.79 21.17 -5.15
C VAL A 237 29.19 22.41 -5.96
N LEU A 238 29.21 23.60 -5.35
CA LEU A 238 29.52 24.83 -6.09
C LEU A 238 30.98 24.89 -6.54
N THR A 239 31.91 24.48 -5.69
CA THR A 239 33.36 24.57 -6.01
C THR A 239 33.84 23.40 -6.86
N THR A 240 33.40 22.17 -6.57
CA THR A 240 33.91 20.96 -7.23
C THR A 240 33.14 20.62 -8.49
N ILE A 241 31.80 20.76 -8.49
CA ILE A 241 30.96 20.39 -9.64
C ILE A 241 30.80 21.57 -10.60
N LEU A 242 30.50 22.77 -10.06
CA LEU A 242 30.30 23.97 -10.89
C LEU A 242 31.57 24.78 -11.14
N GLY A 243 32.66 24.53 -10.41
CA GLY A 243 33.94 25.21 -10.61
C GLY A 243 33.95 26.67 -10.15
N ILE A 244 33.07 27.06 -9.23
CA ILE A 244 33.06 28.39 -8.63
C ILE A 244 34.27 28.52 -7.70
N ASP A 245 34.99 29.64 -7.77
CA ASP A 245 36.13 29.89 -6.87
C ASP A 245 35.70 30.38 -5.48
N ASP A 246 36.62 30.29 -4.51
CA ASP A 246 36.36 30.64 -3.12
C ASP A 246 35.95 32.11 -2.95
N GLU A 247 36.49 33.01 -3.79
CA GLU A 247 36.18 34.43 -3.75
C GLU A 247 34.72 34.68 -4.16
N THR A 248 34.28 34.05 -5.26
CA THR A 248 32.90 34.13 -5.75
C THR A 248 31.95 33.48 -4.75
N PHE A 249 32.29 32.32 -4.18
CA PHE A 249 31.49 31.67 -3.14
C PHE A 249 31.32 32.60 -1.92
N ALA A 250 32.39 33.22 -1.44
CA ALA A 250 32.35 34.14 -0.32
C ALA A 250 31.48 35.38 -0.62
N SER A 251 31.55 35.91 -1.86
CA SER A 251 30.65 37.01 -2.29
C SER A 251 29.19 36.59 -2.25
N LEU A 252 28.85 35.42 -2.80
CA LEU A 252 27.48 34.90 -2.80
C LEU A 252 26.93 34.66 -1.39
N MET A 253 27.77 34.19 -0.46
CA MET A 253 27.41 34.10 0.97
C MET A 253 27.18 35.48 1.59
N ALA A 254 28.07 36.45 1.34
CA ALA A 254 27.96 37.80 1.89
C ALA A 254 26.73 38.57 1.38
N GLU A 255 26.33 38.32 0.13
CA GLU A 255 25.14 38.89 -0.50
C GLU A 255 23.83 38.21 -0.07
N GLY A 256 23.91 37.09 0.66
CA GLY A 256 22.74 36.31 1.10
C GLY A 256 22.08 35.49 0.00
N ALA A 257 22.80 35.23 -1.10
CA ALA A 257 22.35 34.36 -2.18
C ALA A 257 22.45 32.87 -1.82
N LEU A 258 23.29 32.54 -0.84
CA LEU A 258 23.47 31.21 -0.27
C LEU A 258 23.18 31.26 1.24
N THR A 259 22.68 30.14 1.79
CA THR A 259 22.34 29.98 3.22
C THR A 259 22.98 28.74 3.80
#